data_AF-A0A368GLH3-F1
#
_entry.id   AF-A0A368GLH3-F1
#
_cell.length_a   1.000
_cell.length_b   1.000
_cell.length_c   1.000
_cell.angle_alpha   90.00
_cell.angle_beta   90.00
_cell.angle_gamma   90.00
#
_symmetry.space_group_name_H-M   'P 1'
#
loop_
_entity.id
_entity.type
_entity.pdbx_description
1 polymer ?
#
loop_
_entity_poly.entity_id
_entity_poly.type
_entity_poly.pdbx_seq_one_letter_code
_entity_poly.pdbx_strand_id
1 'polypeptide(L)'
;MFFFIFWQASNRLWSFTRFSGLLTTPQLHYIVKCKNDPSYGEAKEIGYYVRISDAFKELLKVQGEPRESSYSREIILDCANGVGAEKMRMMCRFLPEDALKIQFRNEYGVLNYKVRYSICRRP
;
A
#
# COMPACT_ATOMS: atom_id res chain seq x y z
N MET A 1 -10.49 -5.14 -12.65
CA MET A 1 -10.31 -6.09 -13.77
C MET A 1 -9.61 -5.49 -14.99
N PHE A 2 -9.53 -4.15 -15.14
CA PHE A 2 -9.00 -3.53 -16.37
C PHE A 2 -7.46 -3.47 -16.50
N PHE A 3 -6.69 -3.54 -15.42
CA PHE A 3 -5.22 -3.43 -15.52
C PHE A 3 -4.48 -4.74 -15.84
N PHE A 4 -5.13 -5.90 -15.74
CA PHE A 4 -4.47 -7.19 -15.97
C PHE A 4 -4.31 -7.54 -17.46
N ILE A 5 -5.11 -6.97 -18.36
CA ILE A 5 -5.18 -7.41 -19.76
C ILE A 5 -4.15 -6.68 -20.63
N PHE A 6 -3.85 -5.40 -20.37
CA PHE A 6 -2.89 -4.64 -21.19
C PHE A 6 -1.41 -4.92 -20.89
N TRP A 7 -1.12 -5.60 -19.78
CA TRP A 7 0.24 -5.90 -19.31
C TRP A 7 0.73 -7.32 -19.65
N GLN A 8 0.06 -8.04 -20.56
CA GLN A 8 0.49 -9.41 -20.94
C GLN A 8 1.44 -9.47 -22.15
N ALA A 9 1.94 -8.35 -22.68
CA ALA A 9 2.66 -8.33 -23.95
C ALA A 9 4.20 -8.48 -23.88
N SER A 10 4.82 -8.69 -22.70
CA SER A 10 6.27 -8.86 -22.61
C SER A 10 6.67 -10.08 -21.78
N ASN A 11 7.30 -11.06 -22.45
CA ASN A 11 7.79 -12.31 -21.85
C ASN A 11 8.78 -12.08 -20.69
N ARG A 12 9.43 -10.91 -20.63
CA ARG A 12 10.38 -10.56 -19.54
C ARG A 12 9.67 -10.20 -18.22
N LEU A 13 8.46 -9.65 -18.31
CA LEU A 13 7.65 -9.24 -17.15
C LEU A 13 6.86 -10.41 -16.54
N TRP A 14 6.45 -11.36 -17.38
CA TRP A 14 5.69 -12.56 -16.97
C TRP A 14 6.49 -13.52 -16.08
N SER A 15 7.78 -13.73 -16.39
CA SER A 15 8.68 -14.52 -15.53
C SER A 15 8.88 -13.86 -14.16
N PHE A 16 8.79 -12.54 -14.09
CA PHE A 16 9.03 -11.75 -12.89
C PHE A 16 7.81 -11.68 -11.97
N THR A 17 6.59 -11.53 -12.50
CA THR A 17 5.36 -11.66 -11.71
C THR A 17 5.24 -13.04 -11.07
N ARG A 18 5.84 -14.08 -11.69
CA ARG A 18 5.94 -15.43 -11.11
C ARG A 18 6.91 -15.52 -9.92
N PHE A 19 7.97 -14.70 -9.90
CA PHE A 19 8.99 -14.70 -8.84
C PHE A 19 8.67 -13.76 -7.67
N SER A 20 7.87 -12.72 -7.91
CA SER A 20 7.66 -11.63 -6.94
C SER A 20 6.56 -11.89 -5.91
N GLY A 21 5.96 -13.08 -5.91
CA GLY A 21 4.87 -13.43 -5.02
C GLY A 21 3.61 -12.57 -5.19
N LEU A 22 2.80 -12.49 -4.13
CA LEU A 22 1.58 -11.70 -4.10
C LEU A 22 1.94 -10.21 -3.97
N LEU A 23 1.51 -9.36 -4.91
CA LEU A 23 1.75 -7.92 -4.90
C LEU A 23 0.45 -7.16 -5.15
N THR A 24 0.36 -5.94 -4.60
CA THR A 24 -0.65 -4.97 -5.05
C THR A 24 -0.29 -4.43 -6.44
N THR A 25 -1.30 -3.97 -7.19
CA THR A 25 -1.06 -3.35 -8.51
C THR A 25 -0.09 -2.15 -8.45
N PRO A 26 -0.17 -1.24 -7.45
CA PRO A 26 0.81 -0.15 -7.32
C PRO A 26 2.24 -0.63 -7.04
N GLN A 27 2.42 -1.69 -6.24
CA GLN A 27 3.75 -2.27 -6.01
C GLN A 27 4.36 -2.83 -7.30
N LEU A 28 3.57 -3.51 -8.12
CA LEU A 28 4.03 -3.98 -9.43
C LEU A 28 4.43 -2.81 -10.33
N HIS A 29 3.60 -1.76 -10.41
CA HIS A 29 3.92 -0.56 -11.20
C HIS A 29 5.20 0.13 -10.72
N TYR A 30 5.41 0.22 -9.40
CA TYR A 30 6.63 0.76 -8.81
C TYR A 30 7.86 -0.04 -9.25
N ILE A 31 7.82 -1.37 -9.11
CA ILE A 31 8.97 -2.23 -9.45
C ILE A 31 9.33 -2.09 -10.93
N VAL A 32 8.33 -2.07 -11.81
CA VAL A 32 8.57 -1.88 -13.24
C VAL A 32 9.21 -0.52 -13.51
N LYS A 33 8.70 0.54 -12.87
CA LYS A 33 9.27 1.88 -13.03
C LYS A 33 10.73 1.92 -12.59
N CYS A 34 11.06 1.37 -11.42
CA CYS A 34 12.45 1.29 -10.93
C CYS A 34 13.37 0.47 -11.86
N LYS A 35 12.83 -0.53 -12.57
CA LYS A 35 13.62 -1.28 -13.56
C LYS A 35 13.93 -0.48 -14.81
N ASN A 36 12.98 0.33 -15.27
CA ASN A 36 13.17 1.18 -16.45
C ASN A 36 13.98 2.45 -16.12
N ASP A 37 13.86 2.92 -14.88
CA ASP A 37 14.57 4.08 -14.35
C ASP A 37 15.12 3.75 -12.95
N PRO A 38 16.39 3.28 -12.85
CA PRO A 38 17.02 2.96 -11.57
C PRO A 38 17.14 4.14 -10.61
N SER A 39 17.04 5.38 -11.09
CA SER A 39 17.07 6.57 -10.23
C SER A 39 15.80 6.73 -9.39
N TYR A 40 14.71 6.07 -9.79
CA TYR A 40 13.42 6.16 -9.11
C TYR A 40 13.41 5.42 -7.76
N GLY A 41 14.23 4.38 -7.61
CA GLY A 41 14.38 3.63 -6.38
C GLY A 41 14.77 2.17 -6.59
N GLU A 42 14.78 1.38 -5.52
CA GLU A 42 15.10 -0.04 -5.58
C GLU A 42 13.94 -0.83 -6.19
N ALA A 43 14.20 -1.59 -7.24
CA ALA A 43 13.21 -2.43 -7.94
C ALA A 43 12.81 -3.71 -7.16
N LYS A 44 12.46 -3.57 -5.88
CA LYS A 44 11.99 -4.62 -4.97
C LYS A 44 10.81 -4.13 -4.16
N GLU A 45 10.07 -5.06 -3.55
CA GLU A 45 8.94 -4.74 -2.67
C GLU A 45 9.38 -3.88 -1.46
N ILE A 46 10.56 -4.17 -0.89
CA ILE A 46 11.13 -3.37 0.21
C ILE A 46 11.39 -1.92 -0.23
N GLY A 47 11.89 -1.72 -1.45
CA GLY A 47 12.09 -0.39 -2.03
C GLY A 47 10.80 0.43 -2.08
N TYR A 48 9.66 -0.21 -2.37
CA TYR A 48 8.36 0.45 -2.32
C TYR A 48 8.01 0.92 -0.91
N TYR A 49 8.18 0.07 0.10
CA TYR A 49 7.88 0.44 1.49
C TYR A 49 8.75 1.59 1.98
N VAL A 50 10.06 1.50 1.75
CA VAL A 50 11.01 2.55 2.13
C VAL A 50 10.63 3.87 1.46
N ARG A 51 10.44 3.87 0.13
CA ARG A 51 10.15 5.09 -0.63
C ARG A 51 8.89 5.80 -0.15
N ILE A 52 7.81 5.07 0.10
CA ILE A 52 6.55 5.64 0.58
C ILE A 52 6.70 6.10 2.04
N SER A 53 7.34 5.30 2.90
CA SER A 53 7.55 5.64 4.29
C SER A 53 8.41 6.90 4.48
N ASP A 54 9.43 7.08 3.65
CA ASP A 54 10.34 8.23 3.73
C ASP A 54 9.63 9.50 3.27
N ALA A 55 8.90 9.44 2.14
CA ALA A 55 8.08 10.55 1.69
C ALA A 55 7.04 10.95 2.75
N PHE A 56 6.44 9.97 3.43
CA PHE A 56 5.50 10.22 4.52
C PHE A 56 6.16 10.86 5.75
N LYS A 57 7.35 10.40 6.15
CA LYS A 57 8.13 11.01 7.24
C LYS A 57 8.49 12.47 6.93
N GLU A 58 8.89 12.77 5.70
CA GLU A 58 9.17 14.15 5.28
C GLU A 58 7.90 15.01 5.34
N LEU A 59 6.75 14.47 4.93
CA LEU A 59 5.48 15.18 5.04
C LEU A 59 5.12 15.51 6.50
N LEU A 60 5.32 14.57 7.43
CA LEU A 60 5.07 14.79 8.85
C LEU A 60 5.95 15.91 9.43
N LYS A 61 7.21 16.01 9.01
CA LYS A 61 8.11 17.10 9.44
C LYS A 61 7.62 18.47 9.00
N VAL A 62 7.07 18.57 7.79
CA VAL A 62 6.56 19.84 7.22
C VAL A 62 5.28 20.30 7.92
N GLN A 63 4.43 19.37 8.37
CA GLN A 63 3.14 19.68 8.97
C GLN A 63 3.26 20.33 10.37
N GLY A 64 4.37 20.09 11.08
CA GLY A 64 4.60 20.57 12.45
C GLY A 64 3.74 19.87 13.51
N GLU A 65 3.97 20.17 14.79
CA GLU A 65 3.11 19.68 15.89
C GLU A 65 1.68 20.24 15.73
N PRO A 66 0.62 19.45 15.94
CA PRO A 66 -0.77 19.89 15.87
C PRO A 66 -1.05 20.93 16.97
N ARG A 67 -0.71 22.20 16.73
CA ARG A 67 -0.95 23.25 17.73
C ARG A 67 -2.44 23.49 17.95
N GLU A 68 -3.29 23.22 16.95
CA GLU A 68 -4.76 23.33 17.02
C GLU A 68 -5.51 22.43 16.02
N SER A 69 -4.88 21.39 15.46
CA SER A 69 -5.54 20.60 14.40
C SER A 69 -6.38 19.46 14.96
N SER A 70 -7.59 19.29 14.42
CA SER A 70 -8.48 18.14 14.67
C SER A 70 -7.97 16.83 14.05
N TYR A 71 -6.66 16.77 13.74
CA TYR A 71 -6.04 15.64 13.09
C TYR A 71 -5.96 14.44 14.05
N SER A 72 -6.81 13.45 13.80
CA SER A 72 -6.68 12.14 14.41
C SER A 72 -5.71 11.29 13.61
N ARG A 73 -4.72 10.71 14.30
CA ARG A 73 -3.79 9.71 13.74
C ARG A 73 -4.44 8.32 13.61
N GLU A 74 -5.71 8.17 13.99
CA GLU A 74 -6.44 6.92 13.92
C GLU A 74 -7.21 6.77 12.61
N ILE A 75 -6.95 5.69 11.88
CA ILE A 75 -7.65 5.36 10.63
C ILE A 75 -8.24 3.96 10.70
N ILE A 76 -9.44 3.80 10.16
CA ILE A 76 -10.08 2.49 9.95
C ILE A 76 -9.87 2.14 8.47
N LEU A 77 -9.11 1.07 8.22
CA LEU A 77 -8.80 0.61 6.88
C LEU A 77 -9.60 -0.66 6.56
N ASP A 78 -10.49 -0.56 5.58
CA ASP A 78 -11.16 -1.73 5.00
C ASP A 78 -10.32 -2.29 3.86
N CYS A 79 -9.86 -3.52 4.03
CA CYS A 79 -8.94 -4.16 3.10
C CYS A 79 -9.65 -5.01 2.02
N ALA A 80 -10.99 -4.98 1.96
CA ALA A 80 -11.79 -5.66 0.95
C ALA A 80 -11.55 -7.18 0.82
N ASN A 81 -11.03 -7.82 1.88
CA ASN A 81 -10.53 -9.21 1.91
C ASN A 81 -9.44 -9.47 0.85
N GLY A 82 -8.68 -8.44 0.50
CA GLY A 82 -7.68 -8.46 -0.56
C GLY A 82 -6.26 -8.41 -0.05
N VAL A 83 -5.33 -8.54 -0.99
CA VAL A 83 -3.89 -8.57 -0.75
C VAL A 83 -3.37 -7.29 -0.05
N GLY A 84 -4.11 -6.19 -0.16
CA GLY A 84 -3.77 -4.91 0.47
C GLY A 84 -3.70 -4.98 1.99
N ALA A 85 -4.42 -5.90 2.64
CA ALA A 85 -4.37 -6.08 4.10
C ALA A 85 -2.94 -6.42 4.56
N GLU A 86 -2.40 -7.49 4.00
CA GLU A 86 -1.06 -7.99 4.32
C GLU A 86 0.01 -6.95 3.97
N LYS A 87 -0.12 -6.30 2.80
CA LYS A 87 0.86 -5.31 2.34
C LYS A 87 0.85 -4.04 3.19
N MET A 88 -0.31 -3.62 3.68
CA MET A 88 -0.37 -2.50 4.61
C MET A 88 0.20 -2.86 5.98
N ARG A 89 0.00 -4.10 6.47
CA ARG A 89 0.67 -4.56 7.70
C ARG A 89 2.20 -4.54 7.57
N MET A 90 2.72 -4.90 6.40
CA MET A 90 4.15 -4.77 6.11
C MET A 90 4.58 -3.30 6.06
N MET A 91 3.82 -2.42 5.41
CA MET A 91 4.08 -0.97 5.38
C MET A 91 4.16 -0.37 6.78
N CYS A 92 3.28 -0.76 7.71
CA CYS A 92 3.30 -0.25 9.09
C CYS A 92 4.66 -0.44 9.78
N ARG A 93 5.44 -1.46 9.40
CA ARG A 93 6.78 -1.71 9.99
C ARG A 93 7.83 -0.68 9.56
N PHE A 94 7.57 0.08 8.49
CA PHE A 94 8.47 1.12 7.97
C PHE A 94 8.06 2.53 8.41
N LEU A 95 6.83 2.67 8.93
CA LEU A 95 6.30 3.91 9.48
C LEU A 95 6.75 4.09 10.94
N PRO A 96 6.87 5.35 11.43
CA PRO A 96 7.07 5.59 12.85
C PRO A 96 5.89 5.05 13.68
N GLU A 97 6.17 4.50 14.86
CA GLU A 97 5.18 3.81 15.72
C GLU A 97 4.01 4.71 16.15
N ASP A 98 4.25 6.01 16.28
CA ASP A 98 3.31 7.04 16.72
C ASP A 98 2.62 7.77 15.56
N ALA A 99 3.00 7.49 14.31
CA ALA A 99 2.52 8.25 13.17
C ALA A 99 1.07 7.93 12.79
N LEU A 100 0.70 6.64 12.82
CA LEU A 100 -0.63 6.16 12.41
C LEU A 100 -1.08 4.97 13.25
N LYS A 101 -2.27 5.07 13.83
CA LYS A 101 -2.98 3.97 14.48
C LYS A 101 -4.00 3.39 13.50
N ILE A 102 -3.74 2.19 12.98
CA ILE A 102 -4.57 1.59 11.92
C ILE A 102 -5.41 0.45 12.49
N GLN A 103 -6.73 0.59 12.38
CA GLN A 103 -7.67 -0.50 12.64
C GLN A 103 -8.03 -1.18 11.33
N PHE A 104 -7.59 -2.42 11.16
CA PHE A 104 -7.88 -3.21 9.97
C PHE A 104 -9.29 -3.83 10.05
N ARG A 105 -10.01 -3.82 8.92
CA ARG A 105 -11.33 -4.45 8.74
C ARG A 105 -11.33 -5.23 7.43
N ASN A 106 -12.12 -6.30 7.37
CA ASN A 106 -12.28 -7.16 6.20
C ASN A 106 -10.92 -7.58 5.61
N GLU A 107 -10.14 -8.28 6.42
CA GLU A 107 -8.82 -8.78 6.01
C GLU A 107 -8.90 -10.16 5.38
N TYR A 108 -9.87 -10.96 5.81
CA TYR A 108 -10.04 -12.37 5.44
C TYR A 108 -11.48 -12.60 5.02
N GLY A 109 -11.67 -13.28 3.89
CA GLY A 109 -12.99 -13.61 3.37
C GLY A 109 -13.03 -13.59 1.85
N VAL A 110 -14.25 -13.58 1.30
CA VAL A 110 -14.46 -13.48 -0.14
C VAL A 110 -14.09 -12.08 -0.60
N LEU A 111 -13.21 -11.99 -1.60
CA LEU A 111 -12.73 -10.75 -2.17
C LEU A 111 -13.90 -9.83 -2.56
N ASN A 112 -13.88 -8.58 -2.10
CA ASN A 112 -14.89 -7.54 -2.34
C ASN A 112 -16.32 -7.89 -1.87
N TYR A 113 -16.49 -8.88 -1.01
CA TYR A 113 -17.82 -9.25 -0.52
C TYR A 113 -18.28 -8.33 0.62
N LYS A 114 -19.35 -7.55 0.38
CA LYS A 114 -20.05 -6.68 1.36
C LYS A 114 -19.20 -5.62 2.10
N VAL A 115 -18.02 -5.31 1.60
CA VAL A 115 -17.04 -4.41 2.24
C VAL A 115 -17.46 -2.92 2.25
N ARG A 116 -18.16 -2.44 1.22
CA ARG A 116 -18.53 -1.01 1.12
C ARG A 116 -19.51 -0.53 2.19
N TYR A 117 -20.33 -1.40 2.75
CA TYR A 117 -21.34 -1.04 3.75
C TYR A 117 -20.85 -1.18 5.21
N SER A 118 -19.69 -1.79 5.44
CA SER A 118 -19.16 -2.05 6.79
C SER A 118 -18.47 -0.86 7.44
N ILE A 119 -17.89 0.07 6.68
CA ILE A 119 -17.21 1.26 7.25
C ILE A 119 -18.22 2.30 7.76
N CYS A 120 -19.36 2.44 7.09
CA CYS A 120 -20.31 3.53 7.34
C CYS A 120 -21.28 3.27 8.51
N ARG A 121 -21.30 2.05 9.06
CA ARG A 121 -22.04 1.76 10.29
C ARG A 121 -21.15 2.05 11.50
N ARG A 122 -21.04 3.33 11.87
CA ARG A 122 -20.73 3.66 13.27
C ARG A 122 -21.94 3.22 14.12
N PRO A 123 -21.73 2.68 15.34
CA PRO A 123 -22.84 2.54 16.30
C PRO A 123 -23.46 3.91 16.61
#